data_AF-A0AA93HP96-F1
#
_entry.id   AF-A0AA93HP96-F1
#
_cell.length_a   1.000
_cell.length_b   1.000
_cell.length_c   1.000
_cell.angle_alpha   90.00
_cell.angle_beta   90.00
_cell.angle_gamma   90.00
#
_symmetry.space_group_name_H-M   'P 1'
#
loop_
_entity.id
_entity.type
_entity.pdbx_description
1 polymer ?
#
loop_
_entity_poly.entity_id
_entity_poly.type
_entity_poly.pdbx_seq_one_letter_code
_entity_poly.pdbx_strand_id
1 'polypeptide(L)' 'MQPTWRKPVGMLGILAFILFWLVAVASLSPWIGALPALVQLLVYGVAGVAWIAPLKPALRWMETGRWRR' A
#
# COMPACT_ATOMS: atom_id res chain seq x y z
N MET A 1 5.14 -13.69 -28.37
CA MET A 1 4.92 -12.85 -27.18
C MET A 1 6.24 -12.76 -26.41
N GLN A 2 6.87 -11.59 -26.32
CA GLN A 2 8.12 -11.41 -25.56
C GLN A 2 7.78 -11.45 -24.06
N PRO A 3 8.38 -12.33 -23.23
CA PRO A 3 8.13 -12.35 -21.80
C PRO A 3 8.59 -11.03 -21.17
N THR A 4 7.70 -10.39 -20.40
CA THR A 4 8.00 -9.13 -19.70
C THR A 4 7.98 -9.36 -18.18
N TRP A 5 9.14 -9.22 -17.54
CA TRP A 5 9.31 -9.39 -16.09
C TRP A 5 8.62 -8.33 -15.23
N ARG A 6 8.12 -7.25 -15.84
CA ARG A 6 7.47 -6.12 -15.14
C ARG A 6 6.22 -6.53 -14.36
N LYS A 7 5.42 -7.44 -14.92
CA LYS A 7 4.16 -7.90 -14.31
C LYS A 7 4.39 -8.72 -13.03
N PRO A 8 5.19 -9.81 -13.04
CA PRO A 8 5.45 -10.57 -11.82
C PRO A 8 6.20 -9.75 -10.76
N VAL A 9 7.19 -8.93 -11.15
CA VAL A 9 7.91 -8.06 -10.21
C VAL A 9 6.97 -7.01 -9.60
N GLY A 10 6.13 -6.37 -10.40
CA GLY A 10 5.18 -5.38 -9.89
C GLY A 10 4.15 -5.99 -8.94
N MET A 11 3.65 -7.19 -9.25
CA MET A 11 2.75 -7.93 -8.36
C MET A 11 3.42 -8.24 -7.01
N LEU A 12 4.64 -8.79 -7.02
CA LEU A 12 5.40 -9.05 -5.79
C LEU A 12 5.69 -7.78 -5.01
N GLY A 13 6.02 -6.68 -5.71
CA GLY A 13 6.22 -5.36 -5.09
C GLY A 13 4.96 -4.84 -4.39
N ILE A 14 3.79 -4.98 -5.02
CA ILE A 14 2.50 -4.60 -4.42
C ILE A 14 2.21 -5.45 -3.18
N LEU A 15 2.41 -6.78 -3.28
CA LEU A 15 2.19 -7.68 -2.15
C LEU A 15 3.13 -7.37 -0.97
N ALA A 16 4.41 -7.13 -1.25
CA ALA A 16 5.39 -6.72 -0.24
C ALA A 16 5.03 -5.38 0.40
N PHE A 17 4.57 -4.41 -0.41
CA PHE A 17 4.11 -3.12 0.08
C PHE A 17 2.88 -3.25 1.00
N ILE A 18 1.87 -4.02 0.59
CA ILE A 18 0.66 -4.25 1.41
C ILE A 18 1.04 -4.97 2.71
N LEU A 19 1.89 -6.00 2.63
CA LEU A 19 2.35 -6.72 3.81
C LEU A 19 3.08 -5.78 4.77
N PHE A 20 4.01 -4.97 4.26
CA PHE A 20 4.71 -3.96 5.05
C PHE A 20 3.74 -2.98 5.71
N TRP A 21 2.75 -2.50 4.97
CA TRP A 21 1.74 -1.58 5.49
C TRP A 21 0.91 -2.22 6.62
N LEU A 22 0.46 -3.46 6.41
CA LEU A 22 -0.28 -4.21 7.42
C LEU A 22 0.53 -4.42 8.69
N VAL A 23 1.80 -4.83 8.56
CA VAL A 23 2.70 -5.00 9.70
C VAL A 23 2.91 -3.68 10.42
N ALA A 24 3.19 -2.59 9.71
CA ALA A 24 3.38 -1.28 10.31
C ALA A 24 2.14 -0.82 11.11
N VAL A 25 0.94 -0.92 10.53
CA VAL A 25 -0.30 -0.52 11.21
C VAL A 25 -0.61 -1.45 12.38
N ALA A 26 -0.46 -2.76 12.22
CA ALA A 26 -0.70 -3.74 13.29
C ALA A 26 0.28 -3.56 14.46
N SER A 27 1.55 -3.32 14.17
CA SER A 27 2.55 -3.00 15.18
C SER A 27 2.23 -1.71 15.94
N LEU A 28 1.61 -0.72 15.27
CA LEU A 28 1.21 0.53 15.90
C LEU A 28 -0.10 0.44 16.71
N SER A 29 -0.90 -0.61 16.47
CA SER A 29 -2.23 -0.80 17.06
C SER A 29 -2.27 -0.71 18.60
N PRO A 30 -1.31 -1.25 19.38
CA PRO A 30 -1.34 -1.13 20.83
C PRO A 30 -1.30 0.31 21.34
N TRP A 31 -0.53 1.19 20.67
CA TRP A 31 -0.47 2.61 21.05
C TRP A 31 -1.69 3.38 20.55
N ILE A 32 -2.18 3.05 19.35
CA ILE A 32 -3.42 3.64 18.81
C ILE A 32 -4.62 3.26 19.70
N GLY A 33 -4.63 2.04 20.23
CA GLY A 33 -5.64 1.50 21.14
C GLY A 33 -5.80 2.30 22.44
N ALA A 34 -4.77 3.04 22.86
CA ALA A 34 -4.81 3.90 24.04
C ALA A 34 -5.42 5.29 23.77
N LEU A 35 -5.60 5.67 22.51
CA LEU A 35 -6.17 6.96 22.11
C LEU A 35 -7.70 6.97 22.23
N PRO A 36 -8.35 8.15 22.36
CA PRO A 36 -9.80 8.26 22.30
C PRO A 36 -10.38 7.70 21.00
N ALA A 37 -11.58 7.11 21.08
CA ALA A 37 -12.21 6.42 19.95
C ALA A 37 -12.32 7.26 18.67
N LEU A 38 -12.56 8.57 18.78
CA LEU A 38 -12.62 9.47 17.62
C LEU A 38 -11.25 9.59 16.92
N VAL A 39 -10.16 9.63 17.68
CA VAL A 39 -8.80 9.68 17.13
C VAL A 39 -8.45 8.35 16.47
N GLN A 40 -8.82 7.22 17.09
CA GLN A 40 -8.65 5.90 16.48
C GLN A 40 -9.38 5.81 15.13
N LEU A 41 -10.62 6.29 15.06
CA LEU A 41 -11.41 6.33 13.84
C LEU A 41 -10.69 7.10 12.72
N LEU A 42 -10.15 8.28 13.05
CA LEU A 42 -9.39 9.07 12.08
C LEU A 42 -8.11 8.36 11.65
N VAL A 43 -7.35 7.79 12.59
CA VAL A 43 -6.10 7.06 12.29
C VAL A 43 -6.36 5.86 11.38
N TYR A 44 -7.31 5.00 11.73
CA TYR A 44 -7.63 3.82 10.92
C TYR A 44 -8.32 4.18 9.60
N GLY A 45 -9.15 5.23 9.58
CA GLY A 45 -9.76 5.74 8.35
C GLY A 45 -8.71 6.25 7.36
N VAL A 46 -7.77 7.07 7.84
CA VAL A 46 -6.65 7.55 7.02
C VAL A 46 -5.76 6.38 6.59
N ALA A 47 -5.36 5.50 7.50
CA ALA A 47 -4.52 4.35 7.19
C ALA A 47 -5.17 3.39 6.18
N GLY A 48 -6.49 3.24 6.23
CA GLY A 48 -7.27 2.43 5.31
C GLY A 48 -7.42 3.02 3.90
N VAL A 49 -7.21 4.32 3.73
CA VAL A 49 -7.31 5.00 2.42
C VAL A 49 -5.93 5.35 1.85
N ALA A 50 -4.99 5.79 2.70
CA ALA A 50 -3.71 6.31 2.28
C ALA A 50 -2.86 5.29 1.49
N TRP A 51 -2.95 4.00 1.82
CA TRP A 51 -2.19 2.95 1.13
C TRP A 51 -2.59 2.74 -0.34
N ILE A 52 -3.75 3.25 -0.77
CA ILE A 52 -4.23 3.14 -2.15
C ILE A 52 -3.45 4.08 -3.07
N ALA A 53 -3.03 5.25 -2.57
CA ALA A 53 -2.34 6.27 -3.36
C ALA A 53 -1.10 5.75 -4.13
N PRO A 54 -0.20 4.95 -3.54
CA PRO A 54 0.96 4.40 -4.24
C PRO A 54 0.63 3.28 -5.24
N LEU A 55 -0.55 2.65 -5.20
CA LEU A 55 -0.91 1.57 -6.13
C LEU A 55 -1.07 2.07 -7.57
N LYS A 56 -1.68 3.25 -7.74
CA LYS A 56 -1.97 3.81 -9.07
C LYS A 56 -0.71 3.97 -9.95
N PRO A 57 0.39 4.59 -9.50
CA PRO A 57 1.62 4.65 -10.30
C PRO A 57 2.29 3.28 -10.48
N ALA A 58 2.22 2.38 -9.48
CA ALA A 58 2.80 1.04 -9.59
C ALA A 58 2.11 0.20 -10.69
N LEU A 59 0.78 0.23 -10.73
CA LEU A 59 -0.01 -0.44 -11.77
C LEU A 59 0.28 0.12 -13.17
N ARG A 60 0.36 1.45 -13.30
CA ARG A 60 0.72 2.08 -14.58
C ARG A 60 2.09 1.66 -15.07
N TRP A 61 3.06 1.52 -14.17
CA TRP A 61 4.38 1.02 -14.53
C TRP A 61 4.34 -0.44 -15.01
N MET A 62 3.53 -1.29 -14.38
CA MET A 62 3.35 -2.68 -14.80
C MET A 62 2.79 -2.81 -16.23
N GLU A 63 1.88 -1.91 -16.61
CA GLU A 63 1.23 -1.92 -17.93
C GLU A 63 2.06 -1.23 -19.01
N THR A 64 2.67 -0.07 -18.71
CA THR A 64 3.28 0.80 -19.72
C THR A 64 4.80 0.88 -19.65
N GLY A 65 5.41 0.40 -18.55
CA GLY A 65 6.83 0.58 -18.24
C GLY A 65 7.23 2.03 -17.94
N ARG A 66 6.27 2.97 -17.87
CA ARG A 66 6.51 4.40 -17.64
C ARG A 66 5.83 4.84 -16.34
N TRP A 67 6.55 5.63 -15.54
CA TRP A 67 6.08 6.09 -14.23
C TRP A 67 5.28 7.41 -14.28
N ARG A 68 5.47 8.25 -15.31
CA ARG A 68 5.03 9.66 -15.31
C ARG A 68 4.51 10.23 -16.65
N ARG A 69 4.19 9.39 -17.64
CA ARG A 69 3.57 9.84 -18.89
C ARG A 69 2.16 9.31 -19.00
#